data_AF-A0A2T7URR3-F1
#
_entry.id   AF-A0A2T7URR3-F1
#
_cell.length_a   1.000
_cell.length_b   1.000
_cell.length_c   1.000
_cell.angle_alpha   90.00
_cell.angle_beta   90.00
_cell.angle_gamma   90.00
#
_symmetry.space_group_name_H-M   'P 1'
#
loop_
_entity.id
_entity.type
_entity.pdbx_description
1 polymer ?
#
loop_
_entity_poly.entity_id
_entity_poly.type
_entity_poly.pdbx_seq_one_letter_code
_entity_poly.pdbx_strand_id
1 'polypeptide(L)'
;MSAALEDLGAGLPGGQHPLTRLREDAAFWADIASEAELGEFAAAALRRLDRAPLGLPLRKRLLAALFSSLPDKDRRAFLARVDPRGIFQGRG
;
A
#
# COMPACT_ATOMS: atom_id res chain seq x y z
N MET A 1 11.57 8.44 0.82
CA MET A 1 12.15 7.23 1.44
C MET A 1 13.62 7.57 1.58
N SER A 2 14.16 7.56 2.80
CA SER A 2 15.51 8.11 3.03
C SER A 2 16.57 7.25 2.34
N ALA A 3 17.57 7.87 1.72
CA ALA A 3 18.69 7.22 1.04
C ALA A 3 19.38 6.15 1.91
N ALA A 4 19.32 6.29 3.24
CA ALA A 4 19.83 5.32 4.20
C ALA A 4 19.19 3.91 4.11
N LEU A 5 17.93 3.80 3.65
CA LEU A 5 17.28 2.48 3.47
C LEU A 5 17.61 1.84 2.12
N GLU A 6 18.02 2.64 1.13
CA GLU A 6 18.49 2.16 -0.17
C GLU A 6 19.94 1.67 -0.06
N ASP A 7 20.78 2.34 0.73
CA ASP A 7 22.16 1.90 1.02
C ASP A 7 22.23 0.57 1.79
N LEU A 8 21.31 0.34 2.73
CA LEU A 8 21.27 -0.92 3.50
C LEU A 8 20.93 -2.16 2.65
N GLY A 9 20.35 -1.96 1.47
CA GLY A 9 19.97 -3.02 0.54
C GLY A 9 20.94 -3.21 -0.63
N ALA A 10 21.92 -2.32 -0.79
CA ALA A 10 22.83 -2.33 -1.93
C ALA A 10 23.75 -3.57 -1.88
N GLY A 11 23.66 -4.42 -2.90
CA GLY A 11 24.49 -5.63 -3.03
C GLY A 11 23.91 -6.91 -2.42
N LEU A 12 22.75 -6.85 -1.75
CA LEU A 12 22.06 -8.05 -1.27
C LEU A 12 21.26 -8.71 -2.41
N PRO A 13 21.37 -10.03 -2.65
CA PRO A 13 20.52 -10.71 -3.62
C PRO A 13 19.04 -10.50 -3.24
N GLY A 14 18.13 -10.44 -4.23
CA GLY A 14 16.78 -9.88 -4.07
C GLY A 14 15.94 -10.42 -2.90
N GLY A 15 16.16 -11.66 -2.45
CA GLY A 15 15.51 -12.28 -1.28
C GLY A 15 16.13 -11.94 0.09
N GLN A 16 17.28 -11.26 0.12
CA GLN A 16 17.94 -10.78 1.34
C GLN A 16 17.73 -9.29 1.58
N HIS A 17 17.07 -8.59 0.65
CA HIS A 17 16.75 -7.18 0.83
C HIS A 17 15.77 -7.01 2.01
N PRO A 18 16.07 -6.18 3.04
CA PRO A 18 15.23 -6.06 4.24
C PRO A 18 13.76 -5.71 3.97
N LEU A 19 13.52 -4.91 2.93
CA LEU A 19 12.15 -4.58 2.51
C LEU A 19 11.38 -5.75 1.87
N THR A 20 12.07 -6.70 1.24
CA THR A 20 11.45 -7.91 0.69
C THR A 20 11.01 -8.81 1.83
N ARG A 21 11.89 -9.06 2.80
CA ARG A 21 11.55 -9.82 4.02
C ARG A 21 10.41 -9.19 4.81
N LEU A 22 10.41 -7.87 4.98
CA LEU A 22 9.31 -7.18 5.67
C LEU A 22 7.95 -7.44 5.01
N ARG A 23 7.91 -7.53 3.67
CA ARG A 23 6.66 -7.81 2.94
C ARG A 23 6.25 -9.27 3.06
N GLU A 24 7.20 -10.19 2.96
CA GLU A 24 6.98 -11.63 3.11
C GLU A 24 6.48 -11.94 4.53
N ASP A 25 7.12 -11.39 5.56
CA ASP A 25 6.69 -11.54 6.95
C ASP A 25 5.28 -10.97 7.15
N ALA A 26 5.01 -9.76 6.64
CA ALA A 26 3.68 -9.18 6.76
C ALA A 26 2.61 -10.01 6.05
N ALA A 27 2.93 -10.61 4.89
CA ALA A 27 2.02 -11.50 4.18
C ALA A 27 1.78 -12.81 4.96
N PHE A 28 2.84 -13.40 5.50
CA PHE A 28 2.76 -14.60 6.34
C PHE A 28 1.85 -14.36 7.56
N TRP A 29 2.08 -13.28 8.30
CA TRP A 29 1.25 -12.96 9.46
C TRP A 29 -0.20 -12.62 9.09
N ALA A 30 -0.43 -11.98 7.95
CA ALA A 30 -1.78 -11.69 7.47
C ALA A 30 -2.54 -12.96 7.04
N ASP A 31 -1.87 -13.95 6.46
CA ASP A 31 -2.48 -15.20 5.99
C ASP A 31 -3.01 -16.08 7.12
N ILE A 32 -2.35 -16.03 8.29
CA ILE A 32 -2.76 -16.81 9.47
C ILE A 32 -3.67 -16.05 10.43
N ALA A 33 -3.86 -14.74 10.22
CA ALA A 33 -4.70 -13.91 11.07
C ALA A 33 -6.20 -14.12 10.77
N SER A 34 -7.04 -14.07 11.79
CA SER A 34 -8.48 -14.03 11.63
C SER A 34 -8.95 -12.70 11.02
N GLU A 35 -10.15 -12.68 10.45
CA GLU A 35 -10.74 -11.44 9.90
C GLU A 35 -10.83 -10.31 10.94
N ALA A 36 -11.12 -10.64 12.20
CA ALA A 36 -11.17 -9.68 13.29
C ALA A 36 -9.79 -9.09 13.59
N GLU A 37 -8.75 -9.92 13.63
CA GLU A 37 -7.37 -9.46 13.84
C GLU A 37 -6.86 -8.60 12.69
N LEU A 38 -7.16 -8.97 11.44
CA LEU A 38 -6.84 -8.15 10.26
C LEU A 38 -7.50 -6.77 10.35
N GLY A 39 -8.76 -6.71 10.79
CA GLY A 39 -9.48 -5.47 11.03
C GLY A 39 -8.79 -4.59 12.08
N GLU A 40 -8.41 -5.16 13.22
CA GLU A 40 -7.71 -4.43 14.29
C GLU A 40 -6.30 -3.98 13.89
N PHE A 41 -5.54 -4.82 13.19
CA PHE A 41 -4.22 -4.46 12.67
C PHE A 41 -4.31 -3.31 11.66
N ALA A 42 -5.27 -3.37 10.74
CA ALA A 42 -5.50 -2.30 9.77
C ALA A 42 -5.89 -0.99 10.46
N ALA A 43 -6.81 -1.04 11.43
CA ALA A 43 -7.23 0.14 12.18
C ALA A 43 -6.08 0.75 13.01
N ALA A 44 -5.29 -0.09 13.68
CA ALA A 44 -4.11 0.34 14.43
C ALA A 44 -3.03 0.96 13.52
N ALA A 45 -2.78 0.34 12.36
CA ALA A 45 -1.86 0.88 11.36
C ALA A 45 -2.34 2.25 10.85
N LEU A 46 -3.62 2.40 10.51
CA LEU A 46 -4.19 3.68 10.08
C LEU A 46 -4.04 4.77 11.14
N ARG A 47 -4.37 4.49 12.41
CA ARG A 47 -4.18 5.46 13.52
C ARG A 47 -2.71 5.87 13.70
N ARG A 48 -1.78 4.94 13.51
CA ARG A 48 -0.34 5.22 13.61
C ARG A 48 0.18 6.01 12.42
N LEU A 49 -0.35 5.72 11.23
CA LEU A 49 -0.02 6.42 10.00
C LEU A 49 -0.65 7.82 9.93
N ASP A 50 -1.80 8.06 10.55
CA ASP A 50 -2.43 9.39 10.64
C ASP A 50 -1.48 10.43 11.26
N ARG A 51 -0.68 10.01 12.24
CA ARG A 51 0.33 10.86 12.90
C ARG A 51 1.64 10.98 12.12
N ALA A 52 1.78 10.32 10.97
CA ALA A 52 3.00 10.29 10.18
C ALA A 52 2.72 10.77 8.73
N PRO A 53 3.59 11.59 8.12
CA PRO A 53 3.43 11.90 6.71
C PRO A 53 3.51 10.61 5.88
N LEU A 54 2.40 10.23 5.25
CA LEU A 54 2.37 9.13 4.30
C LEU A 54 3.26 9.48 3.11
N GLY A 55 4.49 8.96 3.11
CA GLY A 55 5.42 9.12 2.00
C GLY A 55 4.77 8.71 0.68
N LEU A 56 5.08 9.43 -0.40
CA LEU A 56 4.50 9.17 -1.74
C LEU A 56 4.54 7.68 -2.17
N PRO A 57 5.62 6.91 -1.91
CA PRO A 57 5.63 5.48 -2.24
C PRO A 57 4.57 4.67 -1.49
N LEU A 58 4.35 4.95 -0.20
CA LEU A 58 3.36 4.26 0.60
C LEU A 58 1.94 4.58 0.13
N ARG A 59 1.65 5.86 -0.18
CA ARG A 59 0.35 6.27 -0.74
C ARG A 59 0.03 5.57 -2.05
N LYS A 60 0.98 5.52 -2.99
CA LYS A 60 0.80 4.81 -4.26
C LYS A 60 0.51 3.33 -4.06
N ARG A 61 1.23 2.67 -3.14
CA ARG A 61 1.01 1.26 -2.82
C ARG A 61 -0.37 1.00 -2.21
N LEU A 62 -0.76 1.82 -1.22
CA LEU A 62 -2.09 1.71 -0.59
C LEU A 62 -3.21 1.97 -1.60
N LEU A 63 -3.07 2.99 -2.44
CA LEU A 63 -4.04 3.29 -3.49
C LEU A 63 -4.19 2.12 -4.47
N ALA A 64 -3.09 1.53 -4.91
CA ALA A 64 -3.12 0.38 -5.81
C ALA A 64 -3.80 -0.84 -5.17
N ALA A 65 -3.48 -1.13 -3.89
CA ALA A 65 -4.10 -2.24 -3.17
C ALA A 65 -5.61 -2.03 -3.01
N LEU A 66 -6.04 -0.84 -2.58
CA LEU A 66 -7.45 -0.48 -2.44
C LEU A 66 -8.17 -0.51 -3.79
N PHE A 67 -7.58 0.04 -4.84
CA PHE A 67 -8.18 0.02 -6.17
C PHE A 67 -8.37 -1.41 -6.68
N SER A 68 -7.37 -2.28 -6.50
CA SER A 68 -7.45 -3.68 -6.92
C SER A 68 -8.47 -4.50 -6.13
N SER A 69 -8.78 -4.14 -4.88
CA SER A 69 -9.80 -4.83 -4.08
C SER A 69 -11.24 -4.42 -4.43
N LEU A 70 -11.43 -3.36 -5.21
CA LEU A 70 -12.77 -2.94 -5.66
C LEU A 70 -13.33 -3.91 -6.71
N PRO A 71 -14.65 -4.16 -6.76
CA PRO A 71 -15.30 -4.84 -7.87
C PRO A 71 -15.05 -4.14 -9.23
N ASP A 72 -15.10 -4.89 -10.32
CA ASP A 72 -14.91 -4.40 -11.70
C ASP A 72 -15.81 -3.21 -12.05
N LYS A 73 -17.02 -3.19 -11.53
CA LYS A 73 -17.97 -2.08 -11.70
C LYS A 73 -17.42 -0.79 -11.08
N ASP A 74 -16.91 -0.87 -9.87
CA ASP A 74 -16.44 0.29 -9.11
C ASP A 74 -15.07 0.77 -9.61
N ARG A 75 -14.20 -0.14 -10.05
CA ARG A 75 -12.96 0.23 -10.76
C ARG A 75 -13.26 1.03 -12.03
N ARG A 76 -14.23 0.60 -12.84
CA ARG A 76 -14.67 1.33 -14.05
C ARG A 76 -15.28 2.69 -13.70
N ALA A 77 -16.12 2.75 -12.67
CA ALA A 77 -16.70 4.01 -12.22
C ALA A 77 -15.62 5.01 -11.74
N PHE A 78 -14.60 4.53 -11.02
CA PHE A 78 -13.45 5.35 -10.63
C PHE A 78 -12.67 5.85 -11.84
N LEU A 79 -12.37 4.99 -12.81
CA LEU A 79 -11.63 5.36 -14.04
C LEU A 79 -12.44 6.32 -14.94
N ALA A 80 -13.77 6.24 -14.93
CA ALA A 80 -14.62 7.18 -15.67
C ALA A 80 -14.53 8.63 -15.12
N ARG A 81 -14.01 8.80 -13.89
CA ARG A 81 -13.67 10.11 -13.34
C ARG A 81 -12.32 10.61 -13.83
N VAL A 82 -11.60 9.90 -14.69
CA VAL A 82 -10.30 10.33 -15.22
C VAL A 82 -10.46 10.55 -16.71
N ASP A 83 -10.15 11.75 -17.19
CA ASP A 83 -10.17 12.03 -18.62
C ASP A 83 -8.97 11.37 -19.35
N PRO A 84 -8.95 11.31 -20.69
CA PRO A 84 -7.82 10.74 -21.44
C PRO A 84 -6.47 11.44 -21.23
N ARG A 85 -6.45 12.64 -20.63
CA ARG A 85 -5.24 13.39 -20.26
C ARG A 85 -4.78 13.09 -18.83
N GLY A 86 -5.48 12.21 -18.11
CA GLY A 86 -5.17 11.85 -16.74
C GLY A 86 -5.70 12.83 -15.70
N ILE A 87 -6.56 13.78 -16.08
CA ILE A 87 -7.12 14.76 -15.15
C ILE A 87 -8.36 14.15 -14.49
N PHE A 88 -8.40 14.23 -13.16
CA PHE A 88 -9.54 13.77 -12.38
C PHE A 88 -10.70 14.78 -12.47
N GLN A 89 -11.87 14.30 -12.88
CA GLN A 89 -13.10 15.02 -13.14
C GLN A 89 -14.11 14.71 -12.01
N GLY A 90 -14.49 15.75 -11.27
CA GLY A 90 -15.48 15.69 -10.17
C GLY A 90 -14.99 16.35 -8.87
N ARG A 91 -15.90 16.92 -8.08
CA ARG A 91 -15.56 17.40 -6.72
C ARG A 91 -15.25 16.19 -5.83
N GLY A 92 -14.14 16.28 -5.09
CA GLY A 92 -13.77 15.32 -4.05
C GLY A 92 -14.73 15.39 -2.87
#